data_AF-A0A8S3ZCX4-F1
#
_entry.id   AF-A0A8S3ZCX4-F1
#
_cell.length_a   1.000
_cell.length_b   1.000
_cell.length_c   1.000
_cell.angle_alpha   90.00
_cell.angle_beta   90.00
_cell.angle_gamma   90.00
#
_symmetry.space_group_name_H-M   'P 1'
#
loop_
_entity.id
_entity.type
_entity.pdbx_description
1 polymer ?
#
loop_
_entity_poly.entity_id
_entity_poly.type
_entity_poly.pdbx_seq_one_letter_code
_entity_poly.pdbx_strand_id
1 'polypeptide(L)'
;MAYWFHRNPLKATAVVTYELHGVSTNDATRKIFSDLRMTRTKLLELLTDPSHPRDTVEKAASEYLGLLQGMCIPMDSGEPENKMRKLTKYKWTNSLLGNASVEYTDTVFEYFSMTFNVALWFTKHAAKLAAKD
;
A
#
# COMPACT_ATOMS: atom_id res chain seq x y z
N MET A 1 -11.62 16.97 -27.32
CA MET A 1 -10.20 16.95 -27.68
C MET A 1 -9.54 16.01 -26.71
N ALA A 2 -9.04 14.86 -27.18
CA ALA A 2 -8.43 13.88 -26.30
C ALA A 2 -7.08 14.39 -25.80
N TYR A 3 -6.88 14.40 -24.48
CA TYR A 3 -5.59 14.71 -23.89
C TYR A 3 -4.76 13.43 -23.73
N TRP A 4 -3.51 13.47 -24.20
CA TRP A 4 -2.57 12.39 -23.98
C TRP A 4 -1.60 12.73 -22.86
N PHE A 5 -1.43 11.81 -21.92
CA PHE A 5 -0.45 11.99 -20.85
C PHE A 5 0.41 10.73 -20.69
N HIS A 6 1.73 10.92 -20.64
CA HIS A 6 2.69 9.85 -20.32
C HIS A 6 2.43 9.26 -18.93
N ARG A 7 2.59 7.94 -18.78
CA ARG A 7 2.41 7.24 -17.50
C ARG A 7 3.50 6.20 -17.30
N ASN A 8 4.30 6.37 -16.26
CA ASN A 8 5.23 5.33 -15.82
C ASN A 8 4.47 4.09 -15.31
N PRO A 9 5.10 2.90 -15.31
CA PRO A 9 4.53 1.71 -14.68
C PRO A 9 4.23 1.91 -13.20
N LEU A 10 3.27 1.13 -12.68
CA LEU A 10 3.08 0.99 -11.23
C LEU A 10 4.29 0.28 -10.63
N LYS A 11 4.59 0.59 -9.36
CA LYS A 11 5.55 -0.18 -8.58
C LYS A 11 4.94 -1.56 -8.29
N ALA A 12 5.73 -2.61 -8.43
CA ALA A 12 5.39 -3.97 -8.01
C ALA A 12 5.96 -4.22 -6.60
N THR A 13 5.35 -5.14 -5.86
CA THR A 13 5.76 -5.50 -4.50
C THR A 13 5.72 -7.00 -4.28
N ALA A 14 6.52 -7.49 -3.34
CA ALA A 14 6.41 -8.87 -2.87
C ALA A 14 5.13 -9.09 -2.06
N VAL A 15 4.69 -10.35 -1.99
CA VAL A 15 3.62 -10.78 -1.09
C VAL A 15 4.09 -10.64 0.35
N VAL A 16 3.23 -10.12 1.22
CA VAL A 16 3.48 -9.98 2.65
C VAL A 16 2.39 -10.74 3.40
N THR A 17 2.78 -11.71 4.23
CA THR A 17 1.83 -12.60 4.91
C THR A 17 1.32 -12.04 6.23
N TYR A 18 2.08 -11.15 6.88
CA TYR A 18 1.82 -10.65 8.24
C TYR A 18 1.70 -11.75 9.31
N GLU A 19 2.31 -12.90 9.08
CA GLU A 19 2.39 -13.99 10.05
C GLU A 19 3.54 -13.72 11.04
N LEU A 20 3.23 -12.95 12.09
CA LEU A 20 4.18 -12.60 13.14
C LEU A 20 4.19 -13.67 14.24
N HIS A 21 4.67 -14.86 13.91
CA HIS A 21 4.79 -15.99 14.84
C HIS A 21 5.43 -15.55 16.17
N GLY A 22 4.80 -15.88 17.29
CA GLY A 22 5.26 -15.49 18.64
C GLY A 22 4.89 -14.06 19.07
N VAL A 23 4.52 -13.17 18.16
CA VAL A 23 4.02 -11.81 18.49
C VAL A 23 2.50 -11.82 18.63
N SER A 24 1.80 -12.52 17.75
CA SER A 24 0.34 -12.63 17.80
C SER A 24 -0.11 -13.81 18.67
N THR A 25 -0.42 -13.54 19.94
CA THR A 25 -0.74 -14.59 20.94
C THR A 25 -2.25 -14.85 21.08
N ASN A 26 -3.12 -13.91 20.71
CA ASN A 26 -4.56 -14.03 20.89
C ASN A 26 -5.36 -13.86 19.58
N ASP A 27 -6.66 -14.13 19.63
CA ASP A 27 -7.52 -14.07 18.44
C ASP A 27 -7.68 -12.65 17.87
N ALA A 28 -7.67 -11.63 18.73
CA ALA A 28 -7.76 -10.24 18.29
C ALA A 28 -6.52 -9.83 17.50
N THR A 29 -5.32 -10.19 17.96
CA THR A 29 -4.06 -9.94 17.24
C THR A 29 -3.99 -10.75 15.95
N ARG A 30 -4.46 -12.01 15.96
CA ARG A 30 -4.52 -12.82 14.73
C ARG A 30 -5.45 -12.19 13.70
N LYS A 31 -6.61 -11.72 14.13
CA LYS A 31 -7.61 -11.08 13.27
C LYS A 31 -7.06 -9.80 12.63
N ILE A 32 -6.44 -8.90 13.39
CA ILE A 32 -5.97 -7.62 12.82
C ILE A 32 -4.87 -7.83 11.78
N PHE A 33 -3.94 -8.77 11.97
CA PHE A 33 -2.93 -9.09 10.96
C PHE A 33 -3.52 -9.80 9.73
N SER A 34 -4.54 -10.64 9.93
CA SER A 34 -5.31 -11.22 8.81
C SER A 34 -6.03 -10.13 8.01
N ASP A 35 -6.69 -9.19 8.68
CA ASP A 35 -7.38 -8.06 8.04
C ASP A 35 -6.37 -7.19 7.28
N LEU A 36 -5.19 -6.95 7.85
CA LEU A 36 -4.11 -6.17 7.24
C LEU A 36 -3.56 -6.86 5.97
N ARG A 37 -3.44 -8.20 5.98
CA ARG A 37 -3.10 -8.98 4.78
C ARG A 37 -4.20 -8.87 3.72
N MET A 38 -5.46 -9.08 4.10
CA MET A 38 -6.59 -9.09 3.17
C MET A 38 -6.83 -7.72 2.52
N THR A 39 -6.79 -6.66 3.32
CA THR A 39 -6.96 -5.27 2.82
C THR A 39 -5.80 -4.87 1.90
N ARG A 40 -4.56 -5.27 2.19
CA ARG A 40 -3.41 -5.07 1.31
C ARG A 40 -3.61 -5.72 -0.05
N THR A 41 -3.96 -7.01 -0.07
CA THR A 41 -4.17 -7.77 -1.31
C THR A 41 -5.27 -7.14 -2.15
N LYS A 42 -6.43 -6.84 -1.54
CA LYS A 42 -7.55 -6.18 -2.19
C LYS A 42 -7.16 -4.85 -2.83
N LEU A 43 -6.40 -4.02 -2.11
CA LEU A 43 -5.94 -2.74 -2.65
C LEU A 43 -5.01 -2.94 -3.86
N LEU A 44 -4.02 -3.83 -3.75
CA LEU A 44 -3.10 -4.13 -4.86
C LEU A 44 -3.82 -4.63 -6.11
N GLU A 45 -4.83 -5.49 -5.95
CA GLU A 45 -5.68 -5.97 -7.06
C GLU A 45 -6.43 -4.81 -7.72
N LEU A 46 -7.08 -3.94 -6.93
CA LEU A 46 -7.81 -2.78 -7.46
C LEU A 46 -6.91 -1.80 -8.22
N LEU A 47 -5.67 -1.61 -7.77
CA LEU A 47 -4.72 -0.71 -8.41
C LEU A 47 -4.27 -1.17 -9.80
N THR A 48 -4.52 -2.42 -10.21
CA THR A 48 -4.14 -2.92 -11.54
C THR A 48 -5.01 -2.36 -12.67
N ASP A 49 -6.24 -1.93 -12.37
CA ASP A 49 -7.17 -1.40 -13.36
C ASP A 49 -7.58 0.05 -13.05
N PRO A 50 -7.23 1.03 -13.91
CA PRO A 50 -7.64 2.42 -13.76
C PRO A 50 -9.13 2.66 -14.10
N SER A 51 -9.89 1.64 -14.47
CA SER A 51 -11.34 1.74 -14.72
C SER A 51 -12.18 1.74 -13.45
N HIS A 52 -11.61 1.27 -12.33
CA HIS A 52 -12.35 1.20 -11.07
C HIS A 52 -12.85 2.60 -10.66
N PRO A 53 -14.05 2.69 -10.03
CA PRO A 53 -14.53 3.95 -9.48
C PRO A 53 -13.56 4.50 -8.44
N ARG A 54 -13.34 5.81 -8.46
CA ARG A 54 -12.48 6.52 -7.50
C ARG A 54 -12.80 6.14 -6.06
N ASP A 55 -14.08 6.22 -5.69
CA ASP A 55 -14.52 6.01 -4.31
C ASP A 55 -14.22 4.57 -3.83
N THR A 56 -14.22 3.59 -4.73
CA THR A 56 -13.84 2.20 -4.43
C THR A 56 -12.36 2.08 -4.05
N VAL A 57 -11.49 2.76 -4.80
CA VAL A 57 -10.04 2.74 -4.54
C VAL A 57 -9.69 3.56 -3.30
N GLU A 58 -10.33 4.71 -3.08
CA GLU A 58 -10.18 5.53 -1.87
C GLU A 58 -10.58 4.77 -0.62
N LYS A 59 -11.70 4.05 -0.67
CA LYS A 59 -12.14 3.20 0.43
C LYS A 59 -11.13 2.10 0.74
N ALA A 60 -10.69 1.36 -0.28
CA ALA A 60 -9.71 0.28 -0.08
C ALA A 60 -8.35 0.81 0.42
N ALA A 61 -7.92 1.98 -0.06
CA ALA A 61 -6.72 2.65 0.42
C ALA A 61 -6.87 3.06 1.90
N SER A 62 -8.01 3.63 2.28
CA SER A 62 -8.30 4.02 3.67
C SER A 62 -8.34 2.81 4.61
N GLU A 63 -8.97 1.72 4.18
CA GLU A 63 -9.04 0.45 4.93
C GLU A 63 -7.63 -0.10 5.23
N TYR A 64 -6.77 -0.20 4.21
CA TYR A 64 -5.42 -0.74 4.39
C TYR A 64 -4.49 0.22 5.14
N LEU A 65 -4.42 1.48 4.72
CA LEU A 65 -3.51 2.47 5.31
C LEU A 65 -3.87 2.79 6.75
N GLY A 66 -5.16 2.79 7.11
CA GLY A 66 -5.60 2.96 8.49
C GLY A 66 -5.12 1.83 9.40
N LEU A 67 -5.17 0.58 8.95
CA LEU A 67 -4.59 -0.55 9.69
C LEU A 67 -3.06 -0.46 9.77
N LEU A 68 -2.41 -0.12 8.66
CA LEU A 68 -0.95 -0.01 8.58
C LEU A 68 -0.39 1.09 9.50
N GLN A 69 -1.14 2.19 9.67
CA GLN A 69 -0.77 3.26 10.60
C GLN A 69 -0.60 2.77 12.04
N GLY A 70 -1.36 1.74 12.45
CA GLY A 70 -1.19 1.10 13.76
C GLY A 70 0.18 0.46 13.97
N MET A 71 0.96 0.24 12.91
CA MET A 71 2.36 -0.20 12.95
C MET A 71 3.37 0.92 12.69
N CYS A 72 2.93 2.11 12.27
CA CYS A 72 3.79 3.25 11.97
C CYS A 72 3.85 4.27 13.11
N ILE A 73 2.68 4.65 13.62
CA ILE A 73 2.52 5.80 14.52
C ILE A 73 2.72 5.33 15.97
N PRO A 74 3.57 5.98 16.78
CA PRO A 74 3.70 5.66 18.20
C PRO A 74 2.33 5.71 18.90
N MET A 75 2.02 4.68 19.69
CA MET A 75 0.78 4.64 20.48
C MET A 75 0.83 5.61 21.68
N ASP A 76 2.03 5.84 22.21
CA ASP A 76 2.33 6.83 23.24
C ASP A 76 3.16 7.94 22.61
N SER A 77 2.74 9.19 22.78
CA SER A 77 3.46 10.37 22.30
C SER A 77 4.87 10.54 22.88
N GLY A 78 5.16 9.87 24.00
CA GLY A 78 6.51 9.85 24.59
C GLY A 78 7.49 8.89 23.90
N GLU A 79 6.99 7.96 23.08
CA GLU A 79 7.82 6.97 22.39
C GLU A 79 8.26 7.49 21.01
N PRO A 80 9.54 7.34 20.63
CA PRO A 80 10.05 7.87 19.36
C PRO A 80 9.53 7.10 18.14
N GLU A 81 9.17 5.82 18.29
CA GLU A 81 8.63 4.99 17.21
C GLU A 81 7.65 3.94 17.70
N ASN A 82 6.78 3.48 16.79
CA ASN A 82 5.94 2.33 17.06
C ASN A 82 6.79 1.05 17.14
N LYS A 83 6.61 0.26 18.21
CA LYS A 83 7.34 -1.00 18.46
C LYS A 83 7.19 -2.02 17.32
N MET A 84 6.13 -1.91 16.52
CA MET A 84 5.85 -2.79 15.39
C MET A 84 6.48 -2.32 14.07
N ARG A 85 7.05 -1.11 14.02
CA ARG A 85 7.57 -0.48 12.79
C ARG A 85 8.56 -1.35 12.05
N LYS A 86 9.41 -2.06 12.79
CA LYS A 86 10.54 -2.86 12.28
C LYS A 86 10.27 -4.38 12.27
N LEU A 87 9.00 -4.82 12.32
CA LEU A 87 8.66 -6.25 12.36
C LEU A 87 8.57 -6.92 11.00
N THR A 88 8.29 -6.17 9.94
CA THR A 88 8.01 -6.72 8.60
C THR A 88 8.95 -6.12 7.57
N LYS A 89 9.48 -6.99 6.70
CA LYS A 89 10.28 -6.59 5.54
C LYS A 89 9.38 -6.40 4.33
N TYR A 90 9.57 -5.29 3.65
CA TYR A 90 8.83 -4.93 2.45
C TYR A 90 9.78 -4.78 1.27
N LYS A 91 9.32 -5.19 0.09
CA LYS A 91 10.08 -5.14 -1.17
C LYS A 91 9.24 -4.41 -2.21
N TRP A 92 9.81 -3.39 -2.85
CA TRP A 92 9.13 -2.64 -3.91
C TRP A 92 10.06 -2.35 -5.08
N THR A 93 9.53 -2.45 -6.30
CA THR A 93 10.18 -1.91 -7.50
C THR A 93 9.99 -0.39 -7.60
N ASN A 94 10.52 0.22 -8.65
CA ASN A 94 10.44 1.66 -8.90
C ASN A 94 9.75 1.93 -10.23
N SER A 95 9.09 3.07 -10.34
CA SER A 95 8.40 3.48 -11.57
C SER A 95 9.35 3.84 -12.72
N LEU A 96 10.63 4.10 -12.42
CA LEU A 96 11.66 4.52 -13.39
C LEU A 96 12.75 3.48 -13.66
N LEU A 97 12.91 2.47 -12.79
CA LEU A 97 14.05 1.55 -12.82
C LEU A 97 13.65 0.11 -13.22
N GLY A 98 12.52 -0.02 -13.92
CA GLY A 98 11.99 -1.33 -14.34
C GLY A 98 11.79 -2.29 -13.17
N ASN A 99 12.42 -3.45 -13.25
CA ASN A 99 12.28 -4.53 -12.26
C ASN A 99 13.25 -4.41 -11.06
N ALA A 100 14.08 -3.37 -11.01
CA ALA A 100 14.98 -3.14 -9.88
C ALA A 100 14.18 -2.83 -8.61
N SER A 101 14.34 -3.68 -7.60
CA SER A 101 13.63 -3.60 -6.32
C SER A 101 14.54 -3.14 -5.19
N VAL A 102 13.96 -2.43 -4.22
CA VAL A 102 14.58 -2.09 -2.93
C VAL A 102 13.80 -2.72 -1.80
N GLU A 103 14.49 -3.03 -0.70
CA GLU A 103 13.92 -3.73 0.45
C GLU A 103 14.24 -2.99 1.75
N TYR A 104 13.24 -2.82 2.60
CA TYR A 104 13.42 -2.25 3.94
C TYR A 104 12.54 -2.98 4.95
N THR A 105 13.08 -3.20 6.15
CA THR A 105 12.31 -3.62 7.32
C THR A 105 11.78 -2.39 8.04
N ASP A 106 10.86 -1.68 7.40
CA ASP A 106 10.25 -0.46 7.93
C ASP A 106 8.83 -0.29 7.39
N THR A 107 7.86 -0.24 8.29
CA THR A 107 6.45 -0.08 7.91
C THR A 107 6.13 1.32 7.36
N VAL A 108 6.94 2.34 7.68
CA VAL A 108 6.85 3.66 7.03
C VAL A 108 7.23 3.57 5.56
N PHE A 109 8.20 2.73 5.20
CA PHE A 109 8.57 2.50 3.79
C PHE A 109 7.43 1.82 3.01
N GLU A 110 6.70 0.88 3.62
CA GLU A 110 5.48 0.32 3.03
C GLU A 110 4.41 1.39 2.84
N TYR A 111 4.14 2.19 3.87
CA TYR A 111 3.12 3.22 3.85
C TYR A 111 3.33 4.20 2.70
N PHE A 112 4.55 4.73 2.53
CA PHE A 112 4.88 5.62 1.42
C PHE A 112 4.85 4.90 0.07
N SER A 113 5.37 3.67 -0.02
CA SER A 113 5.39 2.94 -1.29
C SER A 113 3.98 2.62 -1.81
N MET A 114 3.08 2.22 -0.91
CA MET A 114 1.68 1.99 -1.25
C MET A 114 0.97 3.30 -1.61
N THR A 115 1.12 4.35 -0.80
CA THR A 115 0.51 5.67 -1.07
C THR A 115 0.98 6.24 -2.41
N PHE A 116 2.26 6.06 -2.75
CA PHE A 116 2.80 6.44 -4.06
C PHE A 116 2.12 5.67 -5.20
N ASN A 117 1.86 4.37 -5.02
CA ASN A 117 1.16 3.56 -6.01
C ASN A 117 -0.31 3.95 -6.17
N VAL A 118 -0.98 4.31 -5.07
CA VAL A 118 -2.33 4.91 -5.10
C VAL A 118 -2.30 6.22 -5.89
N ALA A 119 -1.33 7.11 -5.64
CA ALA A 119 -1.18 8.34 -6.40
C ALA A 119 -0.94 8.08 -7.90
N LEU A 120 -0.07 7.12 -8.25
CA LEU A 120 0.12 6.71 -9.64
C LEU A 120 -1.17 6.21 -10.28
N TRP A 121 -1.98 5.45 -9.54
CA TRP A 121 -3.28 5.00 -10.03
C TRP A 121 -4.21 6.18 -10.35
N PHE A 122 -4.29 7.20 -9.48
CA PHE A 122 -5.07 8.42 -9.76
C PHE A 122 -4.62 9.12 -11.04
N THR A 123 -3.30 9.20 -11.28
CA THR A 123 -2.81 9.77 -12.55
C THR A 123 -3.28 8.96 -13.76
N LYS A 124 -3.28 7.63 -13.66
CA LYS A 124 -3.71 6.72 -14.74
C LYS A 124 -5.23 6.79 -14.96
N HIS A 125 -6.01 6.86 -13.88
CA HIS A 125 -7.46 7.08 -13.93
C HIS A 125 -7.78 8.39 -14.65
N ALA A 126 -7.14 9.49 -14.25
CA ALA A 126 -7.33 10.79 -14.89
C ALA A 126 -6.93 10.78 -16.38
N ALA A 127 -5.83 10.12 -16.76
CA ALA A 127 -5.46 9.96 -18.17
C ALA A 127 -6.52 9.21 -18.97
N LYS A 128 -7.07 8.14 -18.39
CA LYS A 128 -8.10 7.35 -19.05
C LYS A 128 -9.38 8.15 -19.28
N LEU A 129 -9.78 8.98 -18.32
CA LEU A 129 -10.93 9.88 -18.48
C LEU A 129 -10.66 10.92 -19.59
N ALA A 130 -9.50 11.57 -19.56
CA ALA A 130 -9.16 12.62 -20.50
C ALA A 130 -8.95 12.13 -21.95
N ALA A 131 -8.73 10.83 -22.16
CA ALA A 131 -8.66 10.21 -23.48
C ALA A 131 -10.03 9.91 -24.10
N LYS A 132 -11.13 10.03 -23.33
CA LYS A 132 -12.51 9.80 -23.81
C LYS A 132 -13.21 11.08 -24.30
N ASP A 133 -12.64 12.25 -24.00
CA ASP A 133 -13.12 13.58 -24.45
C ASP A 133 -12.53 13.98 -25.82
#